data_AF-A0A5J5SNH8-F1
#
_entry.id   AF-A0A5J5SNH8-F1
#
_cell.length_a   1.000
_cell.length_b   1.000
_cell.length_c   1.000
_cell.angle_alpha   90.00
_cell.angle_beta   90.00
_cell.angle_gamma   90.00
#
_symmetry.space_group_name_H-M   'P 1'
#
loop_
_entity.id
_entity.type
_entity.pdbx_description
1 polymer ?
#
loop_
_entity_poly.entity_id
_entity_poly.type
_entity_poly.pdbx_seq_one_letter_code
_entity_poly.pdbx_strand_id
1 'polypeptide(L)'
;MYHVTNFFAHSSRFGTPDDHKSLIDKAHELGILVLMDIVHSHASNNVLDGLNMFDGTDGHYFHTGSRRHHSMWDSRLFNYGSWDVLRYLLSNARWWLEEYKFDGYIFDGVTSIMYIHHGL
;
A
#
# COMPACT_ATOMS: atom_id res chain seq x y z
N MET A 1 -9.82 5.94 -5.43
CA MET A 1 -8.54 6.67 -5.33
C MET A 1 -7.52 5.64 -4.85
N TYR A 2 -6.74 5.04 -5.75
CA TYR A 2 -5.85 3.89 -5.43
C TYR A 2 -4.37 4.28 -5.26
N HIS A 3 -4.06 5.57 -5.37
CA HIS A 3 -2.69 6.07 -5.25
C HIS A 3 -2.32 6.31 -3.79
N VAL A 4 -1.72 5.31 -3.15
CA VAL A 4 -1.28 5.39 -1.76
C VAL A 4 0.03 6.18 -1.66
N THR A 5 0.10 7.10 -0.70
CA THR A 5 1.30 7.89 -0.38
C THR A 5 1.97 7.42 0.91
N ASN A 6 1.19 7.24 1.98
CA ASN A 6 1.65 6.81 3.31
C ASN A 6 1.04 5.46 3.70
N PHE A 7 1.80 4.37 3.53
CA PHE A 7 1.26 3.01 3.63
C PHE A 7 0.91 2.58 5.06
N PHE A 8 1.53 3.18 6.09
CA PHE A 8 1.30 2.88 7.50
C PHE A 8 0.31 3.84 8.18
N ALA A 9 -0.20 4.82 7.45
CA ALA A 9 -1.09 5.84 7.98
C ALA A 9 -2.55 5.59 7.59
N HIS A 10 -3.45 5.76 8.55
CA HIS A 10 -4.87 5.90 8.26
C HIS A 10 -5.12 7.21 7.49
N SER A 11 -6.16 7.24 6.65
CA SER A 11 -6.55 8.45 5.94
C SER A 11 -7.18 9.46 6.89
N SER A 12 -6.45 10.53 7.21
CA SER A 12 -6.88 11.60 8.13
C SER A 12 -8.19 12.31 7.77
N ARG A 13 -8.74 12.07 6.57
CA ARG A 13 -10.04 12.60 6.14
C ARG A 13 -11.22 12.08 6.97
N PHE A 14 -11.05 10.93 7.62
CA PHE A 14 -12.14 10.23 8.33
C PHE A 14 -11.97 10.24 9.86
N GLY A 15 -10.98 10.97 10.37
CA GLY A 15 -10.72 11.09 11.79
C GLY A 15 -9.31 10.68 12.16
N THR A 16 -9.14 10.36 13.43
CA THR A 16 -7.86 9.94 14.02
C THR A 16 -7.64 8.43 13.84
N PRO A 17 -6.40 7.95 14.02
CA PRO A 17 -6.12 6.51 14.12
C PRO A 17 -7.01 5.78 15.13
N ASP A 18 -7.32 6.41 16.28
CA ASP A 18 -8.13 5.80 17.33
C ASP A 18 -9.61 5.70 16.92
N ASP A 19 -10.14 6.68 16.18
CA ASP A 19 -11.49 6.60 15.60
C ASP A 19 -11.60 5.40 14.65
N HIS A 20 -10.56 5.15 13.85
CA HIS A 20 -10.52 4.01 12.94
C HIS A 20 -10.41 2.66 13.68
N LYS A 21 -9.58 2.57 14.73
CA LYS A 21 -9.52 1.38 15.59
C LYS A 21 -10.88 1.10 16.25
N SER A 22 -11.54 2.14 16.75
CA SER A 22 -12.88 2.06 17.34
C SER A 22 -13.94 1.54 16.37
N LEU A 23 -13.87 1.94 15.09
CA LEU A 23 -14.76 1.43 14.05
C LEU A 23 -14.62 -0.09 13.87
N ILE A 24 -13.38 -0.59 13.82
CA ILE A 24 -13.11 -2.02 13.63
C ILE A 24 -13.54 -2.81 14.87
N ASP A 25 -13.18 -2.33 16.07
CA ASP A 25 -13.61 -2.93 17.34
C ASP A 25 -15.15 -2.98 17.40
N LYS A 26 -15.86 -1.93 16.94
CA LYS A 26 -17.32 -1.90 16.93
C LYS A 26 -17.93 -2.90 15.94
N ALA A 27 -17.31 -3.12 14.79
CA ALA A 27 -17.72 -4.15 13.85
C ALA A 27 -17.56 -5.55 14.46
N HIS A 28 -16.45 -5.79 15.16
CA HIS A 28 -16.18 -7.04 15.86
C HIS A 28 -17.17 -7.31 17.00
N GLU A 29 -17.55 -6.30 17.79
CA GLU A 29 -18.62 -6.43 18.79
C GLU A 29 -19.96 -6.90 18.20
N LEU A 30 -20.20 -6.61 16.92
CA LEU A 30 -21.38 -7.02 16.18
C LEU A 30 -21.19 -8.37 15.46
N GLY A 31 -20.04 -9.03 15.61
CA GLY A 31 -19.70 -10.28 14.94
C GLY A 31 -19.41 -10.12 13.44
N ILE A 32 -19.04 -8.92 13.00
CA ILE A 32 -18.74 -8.61 11.59
C ILE A 32 -17.24 -8.64 11.38
N LEU A 33 -16.78 -9.43 10.40
CA LEU A 33 -15.39 -9.40 9.95
C LEU A 33 -15.13 -8.19 9.06
N VAL A 34 -13.95 -7.58 9.20
CA VAL A 34 -13.51 -6.41 8.45
C VAL A 34 -12.27 -6.76 7.64
N LEU A 35 -12.39 -6.67 6.32
CA LEU A 35 -11.29 -6.82 5.38
C LEU A 35 -10.81 -5.45 4.90
N MET A 36 -9.51 -5.31 4.68
CA MET A 36 -8.90 -4.09 4.16
C MET A 36 -8.45 -4.29 2.71
N ASP A 37 -8.78 -3.34 1.83
CA ASP A 37 -8.13 -3.24 0.53
C ASP A 37 -6.66 -2.84 0.73
N ILE A 38 -5.74 -3.74 0.37
CA ILE A 38 -4.30 -3.50 0.47
C ILE A 38 -3.74 -3.26 -0.94
N VAL A 39 -3.32 -2.02 -1.19
CA VAL A 39 -2.76 -1.61 -2.48
C VAL A 39 -1.25 -1.71 -2.40
N HIS A 40 -0.71 -2.90 -2.68
CA HIS A 40 0.74 -3.12 -2.78
C HIS A 40 1.23 -3.19 -4.24
N SER A 41 0.33 -3.06 -5.22
CA SER A 41 0.67 -3.14 -6.64
C SER A 41 1.47 -1.93 -7.14
N HIS A 42 1.24 -0.75 -6.56
CA HIS A 42 1.88 0.50 -6.93
C HIS A 42 1.84 1.52 -5.79
N ALA A 43 2.64 2.58 -5.92
CA ALA A 43 2.58 3.77 -5.07
C ALA A 43 2.33 5.03 -5.91
N SER A 44 1.83 6.08 -5.26
CA SER A 44 1.73 7.41 -5.87
C SER A 44 3.08 7.90 -6.40
N ASN A 45 3.06 8.68 -7.49
CA ASN A 45 4.24 9.33 -8.04
C ASN A 45 4.61 10.65 -7.30
N ASN A 46 3.83 11.05 -6.29
CA ASN A 46 4.08 12.26 -5.49
C ASN A 46 5.38 12.12 -4.69
N VAL A 47 6.29 13.09 -4.87
CA VAL A 47 7.59 13.18 -4.21
C VAL A 47 7.52 13.89 -2.85
N LEU A 48 6.61 14.87 -2.69
CA LEU A 48 6.55 15.69 -1.47
C LEU A 48 5.92 14.93 -0.30
N ASP A 49 4.89 14.14 -0.58
CA ASP A 49 4.06 13.52 0.46
C ASP A 49 4.07 11.99 0.41
N GLY A 50 4.91 11.38 -0.43
CA GLY A 50 4.91 9.95 -0.72
C GLY A 50 6.29 9.33 -0.83
N LEU A 51 6.32 8.04 -1.14
CA LEU A 51 7.56 7.24 -1.22
C LEU A 51 8.45 7.55 -2.43
N ASN A 52 7.96 8.29 -3.43
CA ASN A 52 8.71 8.53 -4.66
C ASN A 52 9.94 9.41 -4.38
N MET A 53 11.11 9.00 -4.89
CA MET A 53 12.39 9.69 -4.67
C MET A 53 12.80 9.83 -3.19
N PHE A 54 12.40 8.89 -2.34
CA PHE A 54 12.57 8.96 -0.89
C PHE A 54 14.01 9.26 -0.42
N ASP A 55 15.02 8.65 -1.05
CA ASP A 55 16.45 8.88 -0.76
C ASP A 55 17.13 9.79 -1.80
N GLY A 56 16.34 10.49 -2.62
CA GLY A 56 16.82 11.27 -3.76
C GLY A 56 17.14 10.44 -5.00
N THR A 57 16.99 9.12 -4.96
CA THR A 57 17.16 8.23 -6.12
C THR A 57 15.83 7.69 -6.63
N ASP A 58 15.83 7.20 -7.87
CA ASP A 58 14.63 6.62 -8.47
C ASP A 58 14.49 5.11 -8.27
N GLY A 59 15.42 4.47 -7.55
CA GLY A 59 15.56 3.02 -7.48
C GLY A 59 15.49 2.42 -6.08
N HIS A 60 15.16 3.20 -5.05
CA HIS A 60 15.15 2.72 -3.66
C HIS A 60 14.01 1.71 -3.40
N TYR A 61 12.76 2.20 -3.33
CA TYR A 61 11.59 1.33 -3.16
C TYR A 61 11.05 0.78 -4.50
N PHE A 62 11.45 1.39 -5.61
CA PHE A 62 10.89 1.12 -6.93
C PHE A 62 11.93 0.54 -7.89
N HIS A 63 11.47 -0.04 -8.99
CA HIS A 63 12.37 -0.33 -10.11
C HIS A 63 12.97 0.97 -10.67
N THR A 64 13.97 0.87 -11.54
CA THR A 64 14.54 2.01 -12.27
C THR A 64 14.10 2.00 -13.74
N GLY A 65 14.33 3.11 -14.46
CA GLY A 65 14.02 3.23 -15.89
C GLY A 65 12.52 3.08 -16.21
N SER A 66 12.18 2.48 -17.35
CA SER A 66 10.78 2.31 -17.77
C SER A 66 10.00 1.33 -16.89
N ARG A 67 10.67 0.31 -16.34
CA ARG A 67 10.05 -0.71 -15.48
C ARG A 67 9.47 -0.14 -14.18
N ARG A 68 9.91 1.05 -13.77
CA ARG A 68 9.42 1.72 -12.55
C ARG A 68 8.01 2.30 -12.68
N HIS A 69 7.50 2.42 -13.90
CA HIS A 69 6.35 3.27 -14.16
C HIS A 69 5.20 2.48 -14.77
N HIS A 70 4.05 2.56 -14.13
CA HIS A 70 2.81 2.03 -14.69
C HIS A 70 2.12 3.12 -15.52
N SER A 71 2.28 3.07 -16.84
CA SER A 71 1.85 4.14 -17.75
C SER A 71 0.35 4.45 -17.67
N MET A 72 -0.51 3.43 -17.55
CA MET A 72 -1.96 3.63 -17.42
C MET A 72 -2.37 4.26 -16.09
N TRP A 73 -1.59 4.04 -15.03
CA TRP A 73 -1.95 4.46 -13.68
C TRP A 73 -1.13 5.66 -13.22
N ASP A 74 -0.26 6.20 -14.06
CA ASP A 74 0.72 7.23 -13.70
C ASP A 74 1.36 7.05 -12.31
N SER A 75 1.83 5.82 -12.03
CA SER A 75 2.26 5.43 -10.68
C SER A 75 3.68 4.84 -10.68
N ARG A 76 4.17 4.47 -9.50
CA ARG A 76 5.48 3.84 -9.28
C ARG A 76 5.33 2.37 -8.88
N LEU A 77 6.13 1.51 -9.51
CA LEU A 77 6.11 0.06 -9.34
C LEU A 77 7.24 -0.40 -8.42
N PHE A 78 6.88 -1.09 -7.35
CA PHE A 78 7.81 -1.58 -6.34
C PHE A 78 8.85 -2.55 -6.94
N ASN A 79 10.07 -2.48 -6.43
CA ASN A 79 11.08 -3.50 -6.71
C ASN A 79 10.94 -4.67 -5.72
N TYR A 80 10.04 -5.60 -6.00
CA TYR A 80 9.79 -6.75 -5.12
C TYR A 80 11.00 -7.69 -4.93
N GLY A 81 12.07 -7.53 -5.72
CA GLY A 81 13.33 -8.26 -5.53
C GLY A 81 14.25 -7.65 -4.46
N SER A 82 13.94 -6.44 -3.96
CA SER A 82 14.70 -5.78 -2.91
C SER A 82 14.27 -6.25 -1.52
N TRP A 83 15.25 -6.58 -0.67
CA TRP A 83 14.98 -7.02 0.70
C TRP A 83 14.29 -5.95 1.54
N ASP A 84 14.67 -4.68 1.38
CA ASP A 84 14.06 -3.58 2.13
C ASP A 84 12.62 -3.32 1.67
N VAL A 85 12.32 -3.51 0.38
CA VAL A 85 10.95 -3.45 -0.15
C VAL A 85 10.10 -4.59 0.42
N LEU A 86 10.62 -5.82 0.42
CA LEU A 86 9.94 -6.97 1.02
C LEU A 86 9.66 -6.72 2.51
N ARG A 87 10.67 -6.25 3.26
CA ARG A 87 10.52 -5.90 4.67
C ARG A 87 9.45 -4.83 4.85
N TYR A 88 9.44 -3.79 4.02
CA TYR A 88 8.47 -2.69 4.09
C TYR A 88 7.04 -3.19 3.88
N LEU A 89 6.78 -3.92 2.79
CA LEU A 89 5.43 -4.41 2.44
C LEU A 89 4.93 -5.48 3.40
N LEU A 90 5.78 -6.43 3.82
CA LEU A 90 5.38 -7.46 4.80
C LEU A 90 5.14 -6.86 6.19
N SER A 91 5.98 -5.91 6.62
CA SER A 91 5.75 -5.17 7.87
C SER A 91 4.48 -4.34 7.79
N ASN A 92 4.15 -3.81 6.61
CA ASN A 92 2.92 -3.07 6.40
C ASN A 92 1.68 -3.95 6.56
N ALA A 93 1.67 -5.14 5.95
CA ALA A 93 0.59 -6.10 6.15
C ALA A 93 0.49 -6.47 7.64
N ARG A 94 1.60 -6.80 8.31
CA ARG A 94 1.58 -7.10 9.74
C ARG A 94 1.04 -5.95 10.59
N TRP A 95 1.44 -4.71 10.31
CA TRP A 95 1.02 -3.52 11.04
C TRP A 95 -0.49 -3.38 11.08
N TRP A 96 -1.17 -3.55 9.94
CA TRP A 96 -2.62 -3.42 9.87
C TRP A 96 -3.35 -4.55 10.61
N LEU A 97 -2.80 -5.78 10.63
CA LEU A 97 -3.36 -6.88 11.44
C LEU A 97 -3.17 -6.61 12.94
N GLU A 98 -1.98 -6.22 13.38
CA GLU A 98 -1.68 -6.12 14.81
C GLU A 98 -2.23 -4.84 15.44
N GLU A 99 -2.10 -3.70 14.77
CA GLU A 99 -2.47 -2.41 15.36
C GLU A 99 -3.94 -2.05 15.21
N TYR A 100 -4.54 -2.44 14.09
CA TYR A 100 -5.93 -2.11 13.75
C TYR A 100 -6.86 -3.32 13.79
N LYS A 101 -6.32 -4.54 13.93
CA LYS A 101 -7.11 -5.79 14.05
C LYS A 101 -7.98 -6.08 12.84
N PHE A 102 -7.53 -5.75 11.63
CA PHE A 102 -8.20 -6.25 10.43
C PHE A 102 -8.19 -7.78 10.38
N ASP A 103 -9.23 -8.39 9.81
CA ASP A 103 -9.39 -9.85 9.71
C ASP A 103 -8.74 -10.44 8.46
N GLY A 104 -8.29 -9.59 7.54
CA GLY A 104 -7.63 -10.00 6.31
C GLY A 104 -7.58 -8.90 5.27
N TYR A 105 -7.19 -9.29 4.06
CA TYR A 105 -6.90 -8.37 2.96
C TYR A 105 -7.57 -8.76 1.66
N ILE A 106 -7.90 -7.73 0.88
CA ILE A 106 -8.16 -7.84 -0.54
C ILE A 106 -6.99 -7.14 -1.25
N PHE A 107 -6.14 -7.90 -1.93
CA PHE A 107 -5.01 -7.34 -2.67
C PHE A 107 -5.49 -6.70 -3.97
N ASP A 108 -5.28 -5.40 -4.11
CA ASP A 108 -5.65 -4.66 -5.31
C ASP A 108 -4.54 -4.72 -6.38
N GLY A 109 -4.95 -4.87 -7.65
CA GLY A 109 -4.04 -4.82 -8.79
C GLY A 109 -3.12 -6.04 -8.93
N VAL A 110 -3.51 -7.22 -8.43
CA VAL A 110 -2.69 -8.46 -8.48
C VAL A 110 -2.22 -8.81 -9.90
N THR A 111 -3.04 -8.60 -10.93
CA THR A 111 -2.65 -8.80 -12.33
C THR A 111 -1.43 -7.94 -12.72
N SER A 112 -1.36 -6.70 -12.21
CA SER A 112 -0.24 -5.80 -12.46
C SER A 112 1.05 -6.25 -11.73
N ILE A 113 0.91 -6.95 -10.61
CA ILE A 113 2.05 -7.54 -9.88
C ILE A 113 2.59 -8.77 -10.62
N MET A 114 1.69 -9.64 -11.12
CA MET A 114 2.07 -10.93 -11.72
C MET A 114 2.71 -10.81 -13.11
N TYR A 115 2.29 -9.82 -13.90
CA TYR A 115 2.72 -9.70 -15.29
C TYR A 115 3.46 -8.38 -15.54
N ILE A 116 4.62 -8.46 -16.22
CA ILE A 116 5.42 -7.28 -16.60
C ILE A 116 4.66 -6.37 -17.58
N HIS A 117 3.78 -6.93 -18.39
CA HIS A 117 2.89 -6.15 -19.25
C HIS A 117 1.65 -5.65 -18.50
N HIS A 118 1.48 -6.01 -17.21
CA HIS A 118 0.43 -5.52 -16.33
C HIS A 118 -1.02 -5.79 -16.79
N GLY A 119 -1.21 -6.76 -17.69
CA GLY A 119 -2.52 -7.05 -18.31
C GLY A 119 -2.87 -6.09 -19.46
N LEU A 120 -1.92 -5.28 -19.91
CA LEU A 120 -1.93 -4.54 -21.17
C LEU A 120 -1.46 -5.38 -22.34
#